data_AF-A0A1L7LM38-F1
#
_entry.id   AF-A0A1L7LM38-F1
#
_cell.length_a   1.000
_cell.length_b   1.000
_cell.length_c   1.000
_cell.angle_alpha   90.00
_cell.angle_beta   90.00
_cell.angle_gamma   90.00
#
_symmetry.space_group_name_H-M   'P 1'
#
loop_
_entity.id
_entity.type
_entity.pdbx_description
1 polymer ?
#
loop_
_entity_poly.entity_id
_entity_poly.type
_entity_poly.pdbx_seq_one_letter_code
_entity_poly.pdbx_strand_id
1 'polypeptide(L)'
;MNLVERYYLQYPKKNKLKKAFEFGKYAKNIRNTCAHSNVFLLGLMKTHTKVMASIVSLAEQVHLKRKEINYPKLHDLFCLIVLHHEYCSNSVQKYRRKGAIKLLARANRKGAYYSTNSELKKSFKIIRKMLALLNH
;
A
#
# COMPACT_ATOMS: atom_id res chain seq x y z
N MET A 1 -14.22 9.96 -13.90
CA MET A 1 -14.72 10.27 -12.55
C MET A 1 -15.51 9.10 -12.03
N ASN A 2 -15.11 8.51 -10.90
CA ASN A 2 -15.76 7.33 -10.31
C ASN A 2 -16.90 7.71 -9.32
N LEU A 3 -17.68 6.73 -8.87
CA LEU A 3 -18.83 6.95 -7.97
C LEU A 3 -18.43 7.62 -6.65
N VAL A 4 -17.31 7.21 -6.06
CA VAL A 4 -16.79 7.77 -4.79
C VAL A 4 -16.39 9.23 -4.97
N GLU A 5 -15.70 9.55 -6.07
CA GLU A 5 -15.32 10.92 -6.43
C GLU A 5 -16.55 11.81 -6.61
N ARG A 6 -17.56 11.32 -7.35
CA ARG A 6 -18.83 12.05 -7.54
C ARG A 6 -19.56 12.27 -6.22
N TYR A 7 -19.68 11.24 -5.40
CA TYR A 7 -20.39 11.33 -4.13
C TYR A 7 -19.69 12.28 -3.15
N TYR A 8 -18.36 12.21 -3.04
CA TYR A 8 -17.60 13.08 -2.14
C TYR A 8 -17.70 14.56 -2.55
N LEU A 9 -17.60 14.86 -3.85
CA LEU A 9 -17.74 16.23 -4.35
C LEU A 9 -19.17 16.79 -4.16
N GLN A 10 -20.19 15.95 -4.26
CA GLN A 10 -21.58 16.35 -4.05
C GLN A 10 -21.94 16.49 -2.56
N TYR A 11 -21.28 15.73 -1.68
CA TYR A 11 -21.53 15.72 -0.24
C TYR A 11 -20.23 15.87 0.58
N PRO A 12 -19.50 17.00 0.46
CA PRO A 12 -18.16 17.16 1.05
C PRO A 12 -18.14 17.12 2.58
N LYS A 13 -19.28 17.38 3.23
CA LYS A 13 -19.43 17.32 4.70
C LYS A 13 -19.45 15.89 5.26
N LYS A 14 -19.60 14.85 4.43
CA LYS A 14 -19.52 13.44 4.86
C LYS A 14 -18.06 12.95 4.86
N ASN A 15 -17.38 13.26 5.97
CA ASN A 15 -15.93 13.11 6.14
C ASN A 15 -15.39 11.66 5.99
N LYS A 16 -16.25 10.64 6.12
CA LYS A 16 -15.83 9.21 6.08
C LYS A 16 -15.23 8.77 4.74
N LEU A 17 -15.55 9.45 3.63
CA LEU A 17 -15.04 9.08 2.30
C LEU A 17 -13.83 9.88 1.85
N LYS A 18 -13.30 10.78 2.70
CA LYS A 18 -12.14 11.61 2.36
C LYS A 18 -10.92 10.77 1.95
N LYS A 19 -10.56 9.75 2.74
CA LYS A 19 -9.43 8.86 2.42
C LYS A 19 -9.67 8.08 1.12
N ALA A 20 -10.89 7.60 0.87
CA ALA A 20 -11.24 6.95 -0.39
C ALA A 20 -11.11 7.90 -1.59
N PHE A 21 -11.51 9.16 -1.45
CA PHE A 21 -11.34 10.19 -2.46
C PHE A 21 -9.86 10.49 -2.75
N GLU A 22 -9.06 10.72 -1.69
CA GLU A 22 -7.64 11.08 -1.84
C GLU A 22 -6.78 9.91 -2.34
N PHE A 23 -7.04 8.70 -1.83
CA PHE A 23 -6.15 7.55 -2.01
C PHE A 23 -6.67 6.49 -2.98
N GLY A 24 -7.97 6.51 -3.33
CA GLY A 24 -8.60 5.49 -4.17
C GLY A 24 -7.98 5.35 -5.55
N LYS A 25 -7.48 6.45 -6.13
CA LYS A 25 -6.76 6.44 -7.41
C LYS A 25 -5.51 5.55 -7.40
N TYR A 26 -4.81 5.47 -6.27
CA TYR A 26 -3.61 4.66 -6.14
C TYR A 26 -3.94 3.16 -6.04
N ALA A 27 -5.02 2.82 -5.32
CA ALA A 27 -5.54 1.45 -5.33
C ALA A 27 -6.00 1.02 -6.73
N LYS A 28 -6.59 1.94 -7.51
CA LYS A 28 -6.96 1.70 -8.92
C LYS A 28 -5.75 1.35 -9.79
N ASN A 29 -4.59 1.96 -9.57
CA ASN A 29 -3.36 1.64 -10.32
C ASN A 29 -2.97 0.16 -10.15
N ILE A 30 -3.05 -0.35 -8.92
CA ILE A 30 -2.78 -1.77 -8.61
C ILE A 30 -3.77 -2.66 -9.34
N ARG A 31 -5.07 -2.37 -9.19
CA ARG A 31 -6.15 -3.12 -9.86
C ARG A 31 -5.92 -3.17 -11.38
N ASN A 32 -5.63 -2.03 -11.99
CA ASN A 32 -5.38 -1.93 -13.43
C ASN A 32 -4.15 -2.76 -13.84
N THR A 33 -3.06 -2.68 -13.08
CA THR A 33 -1.85 -3.50 -13.32
C THR A 33 -2.19 -4.98 -13.32
N CYS A 34 -2.96 -5.45 -12.33
CA CYS A 34 -3.40 -6.84 -12.24
C CYS A 34 -4.35 -7.24 -13.38
N ALA A 35 -5.27 -6.36 -13.78
CA ALA A 35 -6.23 -6.63 -14.86
C ALA A 35 -5.56 -6.77 -16.24
N HIS A 36 -4.43 -6.09 -16.44
CA HIS A 36 -3.63 -6.19 -17.67
C HIS A 36 -2.54 -7.28 -17.59
N SER A 37 -2.62 -8.22 -16.64
CA SER A 37 -1.64 -9.31 -16.46
C SER A 37 -0.19 -8.84 -16.24
N ASN A 38 -0.01 -7.59 -15.79
CA ASN A 38 1.31 -7.06 -15.48
C ASN A 38 1.75 -7.47 -14.07
N VAL A 39 3.04 -7.82 -13.92
CA VAL A 39 3.62 -8.17 -12.62
C VAL A 39 3.89 -6.91 -11.82
N PHE A 40 3.03 -6.62 -10.83
CA PHE A 40 3.17 -5.44 -9.96
C PHE A 40 4.54 -5.35 -9.28
N LEU A 41 5.08 -6.49 -8.82
CA LEU A 41 6.35 -6.56 -8.08
C LEU A 41 7.60 -6.20 -8.90
N LEU A 42 7.52 -6.09 -10.22
CA LEU A 42 8.68 -5.73 -11.03
C LEU A 42 9.01 -4.24 -10.91
N GLY A 43 10.24 -3.90 -10.53
CA GLY A 43 10.70 -2.52 -10.45
C GLY A 43 9.99 -1.70 -9.37
N LEU A 44 9.80 -2.28 -8.18
CA LEU A 44 9.18 -1.60 -7.04
C LEU A 44 9.91 -0.30 -6.66
N MET A 45 11.22 -0.20 -6.92
CA MET A 45 12.05 0.92 -6.49
C MET A 45 12.76 1.64 -7.64
N LYS A 46 12.24 1.56 -8.87
CA LYS A 46 12.89 2.16 -10.06
C LYS A 46 12.86 3.68 -10.10
N THR A 47 11.80 4.31 -9.60
CA THR A 47 11.59 5.77 -9.72
C THR A 47 11.11 6.37 -8.41
N HIS A 48 11.31 7.67 -8.26
CA HIS A 48 10.76 8.44 -7.15
C HIS A 48 9.71 9.42 -7.65
N THR A 49 8.63 9.56 -6.89
CA THR A 49 7.58 10.56 -7.13
C THR A 49 7.34 11.40 -5.89
N LYS A 50 6.77 12.59 -6.09
CA LYS A 50 6.30 13.43 -5.00
C LYS A 50 5.04 12.80 -4.40
N VAL A 51 5.07 12.60 -3.09
CA VAL A 51 3.96 12.01 -2.33
C VAL A 51 3.22 13.09 -1.54
N MET A 52 1.94 12.84 -1.25
CA MET A 52 1.12 13.74 -0.45
C MET A 52 1.59 13.76 1.01
N ALA A 53 1.59 14.94 1.64
CA ALA A 53 2.00 15.09 3.04
C ALA A 53 1.18 14.20 4.01
N SER A 54 -0.13 14.07 3.76
CA SER A 54 -1.02 13.21 4.57
C SER A 54 -0.58 11.75 4.57
N ILE A 55 -0.06 11.25 3.45
CA ILE A 55 0.42 9.87 3.33
C ILE A 55 1.76 9.71 4.06
N VAL A 56 2.63 10.72 4.01
CA VAL A 56 3.90 10.71 4.75
C VAL A 56 3.64 10.61 6.26
N SER A 57 2.72 11.42 6.78
CA SER A 57 2.36 11.37 8.20
C SER A 57 1.79 10.01 8.61
N LEU A 58 0.94 9.39 7.78
CA LEU A 58 0.44 8.03 8.03
C LEU A 58 1.57 6.98 7.95
N ALA A 59 2.53 7.15 7.03
CA ALA A 59 3.67 6.25 6.89
C ALA A 59 4.61 6.32 8.12
N GLU A 60 4.79 7.51 8.69
CA GLU A 60 5.60 7.72 9.89
C GLU A 60 5.03 7.00 11.11
N GLN A 61 3.69 6.88 11.23
CA GLN A 61 3.02 6.10 12.29
C GLN A 61 3.42 4.61 12.27
N VAL A 62 3.88 4.09 11.14
CA VAL A 62 4.38 2.70 11.00
C VAL A 62 5.90 2.64 10.74
N HIS A 63 6.62 3.70 11.14
CA HIS A 63 8.09 3.81 11.04
C HIS A 63 8.64 3.67 9.60
N LEU A 64 7.87 4.08 8.61
CA LEU A 64 8.33 4.25 7.23
C LEU A 64 8.92 5.64 7.06
N LYS A 65 10.10 5.71 6.44
CA LYS A 65 10.73 6.98 6.07
C LYS A 65 10.10 7.51 4.79
N ARG A 66 10.03 8.83 4.62
CA ARG A 66 9.57 9.46 3.37
C ARG A 66 10.21 8.87 2.11
N LYS A 67 11.53 8.62 2.12
CA LYS A 67 12.24 8.00 0.99
C LYS A 67 11.79 6.57 0.66
N GLU A 68 11.21 5.85 1.62
CA GLU A 68 10.67 4.50 1.45
C GLU A 68 9.28 4.53 0.80
N ILE A 69 8.49 5.60 1.04
CA ILE A 69 7.15 5.76 0.45
C ILE A 69 7.16 6.53 -0.87
N ASN A 70 8.24 7.24 -1.22
CA ASN A 70 8.34 7.97 -2.49
C ASN A 70 8.41 7.08 -3.73
N TYR A 71 8.54 5.76 -3.59
CA TYR A 71 8.50 4.84 -4.73
C TYR A 71 7.04 4.60 -5.15
N PRO A 72 6.62 4.91 -6.40
CA PRO A 72 5.21 4.91 -6.79
C PRO A 72 4.46 3.62 -6.50
N LYS A 73 5.09 2.46 -6.70
CA LYS A 73 4.45 1.18 -6.42
C LYS A 73 4.31 0.90 -4.92
N LEU A 74 5.33 1.24 -4.13
CA LEU A 74 5.26 1.11 -2.67
C LEU A 74 4.27 2.12 -2.07
N HIS A 75 4.20 3.32 -2.65
CA HIS A 75 3.19 4.33 -2.36
C HIS A 75 1.78 3.79 -2.59
N ASP A 76 1.52 3.25 -3.78
CA ASP A 76 0.21 2.73 -4.15
C ASP A 76 -0.21 1.56 -3.25
N LEU A 77 0.74 0.68 -2.92
CA LEU A 77 0.51 -0.43 -2.00
C LEU A 77 0.16 0.06 -0.59
N PHE A 78 0.85 1.07 -0.09
CA PHE A 78 0.55 1.64 1.22
C PHE A 78 -0.82 2.31 1.25
N CYS A 79 -1.18 3.06 0.20
CA CYS A 79 -2.51 3.63 0.05
C CYS A 79 -3.60 2.56 0.11
N LEU A 80 -3.39 1.41 -0.56
CA LEU A 80 -4.31 0.29 -0.49
C LEU A 80 -4.44 -0.26 0.95
N ILE A 81 -3.34 -0.38 1.68
CA ILE A 81 -3.34 -0.84 3.07
C ILE A 81 -4.04 0.16 3.99
N VAL A 82 -3.84 1.46 3.80
CA VAL A 82 -4.53 2.55 4.52
C VAL A 82 -6.03 2.49 4.29
N LEU A 83 -6.46 2.32 3.04
CA LEU A 83 -7.89 2.17 2.71
C LEU A 83 -8.47 0.89 3.33
N HIS A 84 -7.71 -0.20 3.33
CA HIS A 84 -8.14 -1.43 3.97
C HIS A 84 -8.34 -1.26 5.48
N HIS A 85 -7.41 -0.59 6.15
CA HIS A 85 -7.50 -0.28 7.58
C HIS A 85 -8.70 0.62 7.90
N GLU A 86 -8.95 1.64 7.07
CA GLU A 86 -10.04 2.60 7.28
C GLU A 86 -11.44 1.96 7.14
N TYR A 87 -11.62 1.06 6.16
CA TYR A 87 -12.96 0.64 5.74
C TYR A 87 -13.30 -0.81 6.10
N CYS A 88 -12.33 -1.63 6.49
CA CYS A 88 -12.58 -3.02 6.87
C CYS A 88 -12.62 -3.19 8.39
N SER A 89 -13.44 -4.13 8.85
CA SER A 89 -13.50 -4.49 10.28
C SER A 89 -12.19 -5.13 10.77
N ASN A 90 -11.93 -5.02 12.07
CA ASN A 90 -10.71 -5.58 12.70
C ASN A 90 -10.56 -7.09 12.46
N SER A 91 -11.66 -7.84 12.36
CA SER A 91 -11.64 -9.27 12.04
C SER A 91 -11.09 -9.53 10.62
N VAL A 92 -11.54 -8.75 9.63
CA VAL A 92 -11.07 -8.83 8.25
C VAL A 92 -9.60 -8.39 8.17
N GLN A 93 -9.23 -7.31 8.85
CA GLN A 93 -7.85 -6.83 8.89
C GLN A 93 -6.89 -7.89 9.45
N LYS A 94 -7.25 -8.51 10.59
CA LYS A 94 -6.47 -9.59 11.22
C LYS A 94 -6.33 -10.80 10.28
N TYR A 95 -7.40 -11.19 9.60
CA TYR A 95 -7.37 -12.27 8.62
C TYR A 95 -6.43 -11.96 7.44
N ARG A 96 -6.54 -10.75 6.86
CA ARG A 96 -5.70 -10.32 5.74
C ARG A 96 -4.23 -10.19 6.14
N ARG A 97 -3.95 -9.68 7.35
CA ARG A 97 -2.59 -9.63 7.90
C ARG A 97 -1.97 -11.02 8.00
N LYS A 98 -2.69 -12.01 8.53
CA LYS A 98 -2.20 -13.41 8.58
C LYS A 98 -1.85 -13.92 7.18
N GLY A 99 -2.69 -13.65 6.19
CA GLY A 99 -2.41 -13.99 4.78
C GLY A 99 -1.16 -13.30 4.24
N ALA A 100 -1.01 -12.00 4.48
CA ALA A 100 0.15 -11.23 4.03
C ALA A 100 1.47 -11.70 4.68
N ILE A 101 1.45 -12.04 5.97
CA ILE A 101 2.62 -12.61 6.66
C ILE A 101 2.99 -13.97 6.07
N LYS A 102 2.02 -14.85 5.82
CA LYS A 102 2.26 -16.14 5.15
C LYS A 102 2.85 -15.95 3.75
N LEU A 103 2.36 -14.95 3.00
CA LEU A 103 2.89 -14.61 1.68
C LEU A 103 4.35 -14.13 1.74
N LEU A 104 4.68 -13.26 2.69
CA LEU A 104 6.06 -12.79 2.91
C LEU A 104 6.99 -13.94 3.33
N ALA A 105 6.54 -14.82 4.22
CA ALA A 105 7.30 -16.01 4.61
C ALA A 105 7.55 -16.93 3.41
N ARG A 106 6.51 -17.13 2.57
CA ARG A 106 6.62 -17.89 1.32
C ARG A 106 7.62 -17.27 0.35
N ALA A 107 7.59 -15.95 0.17
CA ALA A 107 8.55 -15.24 -0.67
C ALA A 107 9.99 -15.49 -0.18
N ASN A 108 10.20 -15.42 1.14
CA ASN A 108 11.50 -15.63 1.79
C ASN A 108 12.05 -17.07 1.77
N ARG A 109 11.28 -18.08 1.35
CA ARG A 109 11.78 -19.48 1.29
C ARG A 109 12.99 -19.66 0.37
N LYS A 110 13.13 -18.82 -0.66
CA LYS A 110 14.29 -18.80 -1.55
C LYS A 110 15.14 -17.55 -1.35
N GLY A 111 15.14 -16.98 -0.15
CA GLY A 111 15.86 -15.76 0.21
C GLY A 111 17.34 -15.73 -0.17
N ALA A 112 18.00 -16.90 -0.13
CA ALA A 112 19.39 -17.06 -0.57
C ALA A 112 19.57 -16.72 -2.06
N TYR A 113 18.62 -17.10 -2.92
CA TYR A 113 18.69 -16.93 -4.38
C TYR A 113 18.74 -15.45 -4.80
N TYR A 114 18.01 -14.60 -4.07
CA TYR A 114 17.96 -13.16 -4.34
C TYR A 114 18.71 -12.36 -3.27
N SER A 115 19.63 -13.01 -2.55
CA SER A 115 20.35 -12.38 -1.44
C SER A 115 21.24 -11.22 -1.89
N THR A 116 21.73 -11.25 -3.12
CA THR A 116 22.52 -10.17 -3.74
C THR A 116 21.66 -9.01 -4.23
N ASN A 117 20.35 -9.21 -4.38
CA ASN A 117 19.42 -8.17 -4.82
C ASN A 117 18.99 -7.28 -3.63
N SER A 118 19.72 -6.19 -3.45
CA SER A 118 19.49 -5.21 -2.37
C SER A 118 18.12 -4.51 -2.48
N GLU A 119 17.63 -4.28 -3.70
CA GLU A 119 16.31 -3.67 -3.96
C GLU A 119 15.18 -4.57 -3.44
N LEU A 120 15.23 -5.86 -3.77
CA LEU A 120 14.21 -6.82 -3.38
C LEU A 120 14.19 -7.01 -1.85
N LYS A 121 15.37 -7.12 -1.22
CA LYS A 121 15.50 -7.16 0.24
C LYS A 121 14.88 -5.94 0.91
N LYS A 122 15.21 -4.75 0.40
CA LYS A 122 14.69 -3.48 0.93
C LYS A 122 13.18 -3.37 0.74
N SER A 123 12.67 -3.78 -0.41
CA SER A 123 11.23 -3.82 -0.72
C SER A 123 10.47 -4.70 0.27
N PHE A 124 10.91 -5.93 0.54
CA PHE A 124 10.25 -6.80 1.51
C PHE A 124 10.29 -6.25 2.93
N LYS A 125 11.40 -5.62 3.34
CA LYS A 125 11.50 -4.95 4.65
C LYS A 125 10.49 -3.81 4.76
N ILE A 126 10.33 -3.00 3.71
CA ILE A 126 9.36 -1.91 3.64
C ILE A 126 7.92 -2.45 3.70
N ILE A 127 7.59 -3.47 2.90
CA ILE A 127 6.25 -4.08 2.91
C ILE A 127 5.92 -4.65 4.29
N ARG A 128 6.87 -5.30 4.96
CA ARG A 128 6.68 -5.81 6.33
C ARG A 128 6.32 -4.70 7.31
N LYS A 129 6.94 -3.52 7.22
CA LYS A 129 6.59 -2.36 8.06
C LYS A 129 5.16 -1.89 7.79
N MET A 130 4.75 -1.80 6.52
CA MET A 130 3.39 -1.38 6.14
C MET A 130 2.30 -2.24 6.80
N LEU A 131 2.55 -3.56 6.93
CA LEU A 131 1.61 -4.48 7.56
C LEU A 131 1.38 -4.23 9.07
N ALA A 132 2.21 -3.41 9.71
CA ALA A 132 1.96 -2.98 11.08
C ALA A 132 0.68 -2.16 11.21
N LEU A 133 0.21 -1.51 10.14
CA LEU A 133 -1.05 -0.75 10.14
C LEU A 133 -2.28 -1.64 10.38
N LEU A 134 -2.20 -2.94 10.06
CA LEU A 134 -3.31 -3.90 10.19
C LEU A 134 -3.39 -4.54 11.60
N ASN A 135 -2.78 -3.91 12.61
CA ASN A 135 -2.70 -4.40 14.00
C ASN A 135 -3.58 -3.66 15.02
N HIS A 136 -4.23 -2.59 14.60
CA HIS A 136 -5.06 -1.74 15.44
C HIS A 136 -6.52 -1.90 15.04
#